data_AF-A0A2I0K2P6-F1
#
_entry.id   AF-A0A2I0K2P6-F1
#
_cell.length_a   1.000
_cell.length_b   1.000
_cell.length_c   1.000
_cell.angle_alpha   90.00
_cell.angle_beta   90.00
_cell.angle_gamma   90.00
#
_symmetry.space_group_name_H-M   'P 1'
#
loop_
_entity.id
_entity.type
_entity.pdbx_description
1 polymer ?
#
loop_
_entity_poly.entity_id
_entity_poly.type
_entity_poly.pdbx_seq_one_letter_code
_entity_poly.pdbx_strand_id
1 'polypeptide(L)'
;MGSIFSSLKQCAQVYTWQHPATTNSSQTRVPLPLPSRRTMSKEEVQSHRKKYSFIADNFTSLDQVTAALREAGLESSNLIVGIDFTKSNEWTGPTSYGPVVEAAVDIVERSGGQFHVLIIIADGQVTKSVNTRDGELSLQEERTIQSIVTASSYPLSIILVGVGDGPWDDMKKFDDKIPARDFHNFQFVNFTGIMSRSGTQSEKEASFALAALMEIPFQYKAVMELCILGRVMGKAKRVNPRPPPLPHHPHATLTREPSNPTATTVDDQNQACPICLTNRKDMAFGCGHMTCRECGPRVRNCPICRQPISSRIRLYT
;
A
#
# COMPACT_ATOMS: atom_id res chain seq x y z
N MET A 1 2.81 13.15 -1.03
CA MET A 1 2.17 11.99 -0.38
C MET A 1 0.80 12.29 0.24
N GLY A 2 0.54 13.48 0.80
CA GLY A 2 -0.74 13.80 1.44
C GLY A 2 -1.99 13.68 0.54
N SER A 3 -1.89 13.97 -0.77
CA SER A 3 -3.04 13.92 -1.68
C SER A 3 -3.35 12.51 -2.22
N ILE A 4 -2.37 11.61 -2.31
CA ILE A 4 -2.58 10.18 -2.65
C ILE A 4 -3.48 9.50 -1.61
N PHE A 5 -3.15 9.72 -0.33
CA PHE A 5 -3.99 9.25 0.76
C PHE A 5 -5.32 10.01 0.80
N SER A 6 -5.36 11.28 0.41
CA SER A 6 -6.60 12.07 0.32
C SER A 6 -7.56 11.47 -0.69
N SER A 7 -7.15 11.14 -1.92
CA SER A 7 -8.07 10.64 -2.96
C SER A 7 -8.55 9.21 -2.70
N LEU A 8 -7.66 8.34 -2.21
CA LEU A 8 -8.04 6.98 -1.80
C LEU A 8 -8.87 6.98 -0.52
N LYS A 9 -8.54 7.87 0.43
CA LYS A 9 -9.44 8.17 1.53
C LYS A 9 -10.71 8.84 1.03
N GLN A 10 -10.74 9.66 -0.02
CA GLN A 10 -11.96 10.32 -0.47
C GLN A 10 -12.96 9.28 -0.94
N CYS A 11 -12.52 8.29 -1.73
CA CYS A 11 -13.36 7.16 -2.15
C CYS A 11 -13.70 6.19 -0.99
N ALA A 12 -12.83 6.04 0.03
CA ALA A 12 -13.12 5.21 1.21
C ALA A 12 -13.84 5.95 2.37
N GLN A 13 -13.79 7.28 2.42
CA GLN A 13 -14.32 8.19 3.47
C GLN A 13 -15.63 8.85 3.06
N VAL A 14 -16.21 8.56 1.88
CA VAL A 14 -17.65 8.85 1.67
C VAL A 14 -18.54 8.06 2.66
N TYR A 15 -17.97 7.21 3.53
CA TYR A 15 -18.66 6.53 4.62
C TYR A 15 -18.13 6.86 6.03
N THR A 16 -17.80 8.12 6.34
CA THR A 16 -17.78 8.55 7.76
C THR A 16 -19.17 8.95 8.21
N TRP A 17 -19.77 8.05 9.00
CA TRP A 17 -20.91 8.27 9.89
C TRP A 17 -20.85 9.66 10.58
N GLN A 18 -21.86 10.49 10.36
CA GLN A 18 -22.29 11.48 11.36
C GLN A 18 -23.00 10.70 12.48
N HIS A 19 -22.54 10.85 13.73
CA HIS A 19 -23.25 10.32 14.91
C HIS A 19 -24.76 10.58 14.78
N PRO A 20 -25.62 9.61 15.13
CA PRO A 20 -27.03 9.88 15.09
C PRO A 20 -27.27 10.71 16.34
N ALA A 21 -27.57 11.99 16.14
CA ALA A 21 -28.35 12.70 17.12
C ALA A 21 -29.55 11.80 17.45
N THR A 22 -29.71 11.50 18.74
CA THR A 22 -30.80 10.70 19.28
C THR A 22 -32.13 11.29 18.85
N THR A 23 -32.71 10.76 17.78
CA THR A 23 -34.12 10.94 17.45
C THR A 23 -34.70 9.58 17.06
N ASN A 24 -35.65 9.14 17.88
CA ASN A 24 -36.43 7.92 17.68
C ASN A 24 -37.11 7.95 16.30
N SER A 25 -36.64 7.13 15.37
CA SER A 25 -37.52 6.56 14.34
C SER A 25 -37.03 5.17 13.98
N SER A 26 -37.89 4.19 14.22
CA SER A 26 -37.64 2.77 13.99
C SER A 26 -37.70 2.48 12.49
N GLN A 27 -36.55 2.35 11.83
CA GLN A 27 -36.42 1.59 10.59
C GLN A 27 -35.12 0.78 10.60
N THR A 28 -35.23 -0.44 11.11
CA THR A 28 -34.22 -1.49 10.96
C THR A 28 -34.13 -1.89 9.48
N ARG A 29 -33.11 -1.38 8.78
CA ARG A 29 -32.69 -1.97 7.50
C ARG A 29 -31.84 -3.20 7.80
N VAL A 30 -32.36 -4.37 7.43
CA VAL A 30 -31.71 -5.67 7.62
C VAL A 30 -30.51 -5.76 6.66
N PRO A 31 -29.29 -6.06 7.13
CA PRO A 31 -28.15 -6.35 6.25
C PRO A 31 -28.51 -7.49 5.29
N LEU A 32 -28.12 -7.38 4.02
CA LEU A 32 -28.33 -8.46 3.07
C LEU A 32 -27.71 -9.75 3.64
N PRO A 33 -28.46 -10.86 3.72
CA PRO A 33 -27.92 -12.11 4.23
C PRO A 33 -26.76 -12.54 3.33
N LEU A 34 -25.60 -12.82 3.95
CA LEU A 34 -24.49 -13.49 3.26
C LEU A 34 -25.04 -14.72 2.52
N PRO A 35 -24.59 -15.00 1.29
CA PRO A 35 -25.09 -16.13 0.53
C PRO A 35 -24.99 -17.42 1.37
N SER A 36 -26.08 -18.19 1.36
CA SER A 36 -26.23 -19.43 2.13
C SER A 36 -25.00 -20.34 1.99
N ARG A 37 -24.68 -21.07 3.06
CA ARG A 37 -23.53 -21.96 3.27
C ARG A 37 -23.53 -23.17 2.31
N ARG A 38 -23.59 -22.92 1.00
CA ARG A 38 -23.51 -23.90 -0.08
C ARG A 38 -22.05 -24.14 -0.40
N THR A 39 -21.67 -25.41 -0.46
CA THR A 39 -20.36 -25.82 -0.95
C THR A 39 -20.46 -25.86 -2.48
N MET A 40 -19.66 -25.04 -3.17
CA MET A 40 -19.64 -25.02 -4.64
C MET A 40 -19.08 -26.32 -5.19
N SER A 41 -19.60 -26.77 -6.33
CA SER A 41 -19.00 -27.88 -7.07
C SER A 41 -17.66 -27.47 -7.68
N LYS A 42 -16.81 -28.46 -8.02
CA LYS A 42 -15.52 -28.17 -8.66
C LYS A 42 -15.69 -27.48 -10.01
N GLU A 43 -16.76 -27.81 -10.73
CA GLU A 43 -17.12 -27.23 -12.03
C GLU A 43 -17.58 -25.77 -11.89
N GLU A 44 -18.39 -25.46 -10.87
CA GLU A 44 -18.81 -24.09 -10.57
C GLU A 44 -17.60 -23.20 -10.22
N VAL A 45 -16.69 -23.70 -9.37
CA VAL A 45 -15.44 -22.99 -9.02
C VAL A 45 -14.58 -22.76 -10.27
N GLN A 46 -14.41 -23.77 -11.12
CA GLN A 46 -13.61 -23.64 -12.34
C GLN A 46 -14.24 -22.67 -13.34
N SER A 47 -15.57 -22.61 -13.43
CA SER A 47 -16.30 -21.64 -14.24
C SER A 47 -16.08 -20.21 -13.75
N HIS A 48 -16.19 -19.97 -12.43
CA HIS A 48 -15.96 -18.64 -11.85
C HIS A 48 -14.50 -18.20 -12.00
N ARG A 49 -13.53 -19.12 -11.82
CA ARG A 49 -12.11 -18.85 -12.10
C ARG A 49 -11.86 -18.37 -13.53
N LYS A 50 -12.49 -19.03 -14.52
CA LYS A 50 -12.41 -18.60 -15.93
C LYS A 50 -13.11 -17.26 -16.17
N LYS A 51 -14.24 -17.02 -15.52
CA LYS A 51 -15.00 -15.76 -15.64
C LYS A 51 -14.19 -14.56 -15.11
N TYR A 52 -13.45 -14.76 -14.02
CA TYR A 52 -12.70 -13.71 -13.35
C TYR A 52 -11.19 -13.79 -13.60
N SER A 53 -10.74 -14.45 -14.67
CA SER A 53 -9.32 -14.52 -15.01
C SER A 53 -8.74 -13.21 -15.54
N PHE A 54 -9.61 -12.33 -16.07
CA PHE A 54 -9.27 -11.04 -16.66
C PHE A 54 -10.38 -10.02 -16.35
N ILE A 55 -10.01 -8.80 -15.99
CA ILE A 55 -10.94 -7.68 -15.75
C ILE A 55 -10.55 -6.56 -16.70
N ALA A 56 -11.51 -6.08 -17.49
CA ALA A 56 -11.30 -4.98 -18.43
C ALA A 56 -11.58 -3.62 -17.80
N ASP A 57 -10.86 -2.59 -18.28
CA ASP A 57 -11.05 -1.20 -17.90
C ASP A 57 -12.39 -0.65 -18.46
N ASN A 58 -13.47 -0.81 -17.69
CA ASN A 58 -14.82 -0.52 -18.15
C ASN A 58 -15.40 0.81 -17.64
N PHE A 59 -14.63 1.58 -16.85
CA PHE A 59 -15.11 2.80 -16.22
C PHE A 59 -14.41 4.04 -16.75
N THR A 60 -15.18 5.10 -17.01
CA THR A 60 -14.66 6.39 -17.46
C THR A 60 -14.74 7.48 -16.39
N SER A 61 -15.39 7.21 -15.24
CA SER A 61 -15.49 8.16 -14.13
C SER A 61 -15.54 7.49 -12.77
N LEU A 62 -15.17 8.23 -11.72
CA LEU A 62 -15.28 7.78 -10.33
C LEU A 62 -16.73 7.51 -9.90
N ASP A 63 -17.70 8.22 -10.47
CA ASP A 63 -19.12 8.00 -10.17
C ASP A 63 -19.57 6.62 -10.65
N GLN A 64 -19.12 6.19 -11.83
CA GLN A 64 -19.42 4.85 -12.33
C GLN A 64 -18.76 3.77 -11.46
N VAL A 65 -17.50 3.96 -11.04
CA VAL A 65 -16.82 3.03 -10.11
C VAL A 65 -17.57 2.98 -8.78
N THR A 66 -17.99 4.12 -8.24
CA THR A 66 -18.74 4.22 -6.99
C THR A 66 -20.10 3.53 -7.09
N ALA A 67 -20.81 3.72 -8.20
CA ALA A 67 -22.06 3.04 -8.48
C ALA A 67 -21.85 1.51 -8.56
N ALA A 68 -20.81 1.06 -9.25
CA ALA A 68 -20.49 -0.36 -9.37
C ALA A 68 -20.08 -1.00 -8.03
N LEU A 69 -19.34 -0.29 -7.16
CA LEU A 69 -19.04 -0.75 -5.80
C LEU A 69 -20.32 -0.93 -4.97
N ARG A 70 -21.26 0.02 -5.07
CA ARG A 70 -22.56 -0.06 -4.39
C ARG A 70 -23.41 -1.20 -4.92
N GLU A 71 -23.47 -1.36 -6.24
CA GLU A 71 -24.22 -2.45 -6.88
C GLU A 71 -23.63 -3.83 -6.55
N ALA A 72 -22.30 -3.93 -6.47
CA ALA A 72 -21.62 -5.15 -6.03
C ALA A 72 -21.89 -5.49 -4.55
N GLY A 73 -22.50 -4.57 -3.78
CA GLY A 73 -22.80 -4.76 -2.37
C GLY A 73 -21.59 -4.56 -1.45
N LEU A 74 -20.62 -3.74 -1.85
CA LEU A 74 -19.50 -3.39 -0.99
C LEU A 74 -19.97 -2.41 0.09
N GLU A 75 -20.24 -2.92 1.29
CA GLU A 75 -20.65 -2.09 2.43
C GLU A 75 -19.44 -1.50 3.18
N SER A 76 -18.35 -2.26 3.27
CA SER A 76 -17.12 -1.84 3.93
C SER A 76 -15.90 -2.55 3.34
N SER A 77 -14.75 -1.86 3.38
CA SER A 77 -13.45 -2.44 3.02
C SER A 77 -12.40 -1.96 4.02
N ASN A 78 -11.39 -2.78 4.22
CA ASN A 78 -10.21 -2.42 5.01
C ASN A 78 -9.03 -2.08 4.08
N LEU A 79 -8.17 -1.16 4.52
CA LEU A 79 -7.01 -0.73 3.75
C LEU A 79 -5.71 -1.14 4.44
N ILE A 80 -4.81 -1.78 3.70
CA ILE A 80 -3.44 -2.09 4.10
C ILE A 80 -2.49 -1.32 3.18
N VAL A 81 -1.45 -0.70 3.75
CA VAL A 81 -0.45 0.05 2.98
C VAL A 81 0.91 -0.60 3.15
N GLY A 82 1.46 -1.09 2.05
CA GLY A 82 2.85 -1.52 1.91
C GLY A 82 3.67 -0.39 1.31
N ILE A 83 4.80 -0.08 1.94
CA ILE A 83 5.76 0.89 1.39
C ILE A 83 7.05 0.14 1.12
N ASP A 84 7.50 0.19 -0.12
CA ASP A 84 8.82 -0.30 -0.50
C ASP A 84 9.89 0.68 -0.01
N PHE A 85 10.76 0.20 0.89
CA PHE A 85 11.95 0.92 1.36
C PHE A 85 13.23 0.26 0.84
N THR A 86 13.17 -0.45 -0.30
CA THR A 86 14.35 -1.05 -0.90
C THR A 86 15.36 0.02 -1.30
N LYS A 87 16.63 -0.38 -1.22
CA LYS A 87 17.77 0.51 -1.43
C LYS A 87 18.09 0.73 -2.93
N SER A 88 17.12 0.50 -3.83
CA SER A 88 17.04 1.21 -5.13
C SER A 88 17.06 2.73 -4.95
N ASN A 89 16.84 3.21 -3.72
CA ASN A 89 17.11 4.58 -3.30
C ASN A 89 18.56 4.88 -2.86
N GLU A 90 19.54 3.95 -2.86
CA GLU A 90 21.01 4.25 -2.88
C GLU A 90 22.01 3.04 -2.89
N TRP A 91 21.75 1.81 -2.40
CA TRP A 91 22.66 0.62 -2.50
C TRP A 91 22.09 -0.72 -1.93
N THR A 92 21.82 -1.73 -2.77
CA THR A 92 21.71 -3.19 -2.49
C THR A 92 20.63 -3.73 -1.53
N GLY A 93 19.48 -4.09 -2.11
CA GLY A 93 18.61 -5.19 -1.67
C GLY A 93 17.68 -5.57 -2.83
N PRO A 94 17.44 -6.87 -3.14
CA PRO A 94 16.54 -7.24 -4.23
C PRO A 94 15.06 -7.02 -3.82
N THR A 95 14.33 -6.22 -4.58
CA THR A 95 12.91 -5.91 -4.42
C THR A 95 12.06 -7.15 -4.66
N SER A 96 11.19 -7.49 -3.69
CA SER A 96 10.21 -8.57 -3.77
C SER A 96 8.97 -8.16 -2.98
N TYR A 97 7.79 -8.24 -3.59
CA TYR A 97 6.53 -7.91 -2.92
C TYR A 97 5.94 -9.09 -2.13
N GLY A 98 6.50 -10.29 -2.30
CA GLY A 98 6.05 -11.49 -1.59
C GLY A 98 5.83 -11.30 -0.07
N PRO A 99 6.81 -10.79 0.70
CA PRO A 99 6.65 -10.60 2.14
C PRO A 99 5.50 -9.67 2.55
N VAL A 100 5.23 -8.60 1.80
CA VAL A 100 4.14 -7.67 2.12
C VAL A 100 2.79 -8.26 1.73
N VAL A 101 2.72 -9.03 0.64
CA VAL A 101 1.51 -9.77 0.24
C VAL A 101 1.20 -10.86 1.27
N GLU A 102 2.20 -11.62 1.72
CA GLU A 102 2.04 -12.63 2.78
C GLU A 102 1.54 -12.01 4.10
N ALA A 103 2.06 -10.84 4.47
CA ALA A 103 1.59 -10.12 5.65
C ALA A 103 0.13 -9.67 5.50
N ALA A 104 -0.28 -9.23 4.32
CA ALA A 104 -1.67 -8.86 4.05
C ALA A 104 -2.62 -10.07 4.11
N VAL A 105 -2.20 -11.22 3.58
CA VAL A 105 -2.96 -12.48 3.71
C VAL A 105 -3.16 -12.87 5.17
N ASP A 106 -2.11 -12.78 6.00
CA ASP A 106 -2.22 -13.03 7.44
C ASP A 106 -3.19 -12.06 8.14
N ILE A 107 -3.19 -10.77 7.75
CA ILE A 107 -4.15 -9.78 8.28
C ILE A 107 -5.59 -10.15 7.90
N VAL A 108 -5.82 -10.50 6.63
CA VAL A 108 -7.14 -10.92 6.13
C VAL A 108 -7.64 -12.14 6.90
N GLU A 109 -6.79 -13.15 7.08
CA GLU A 109 -7.12 -14.34 7.86
C GLU A 109 -7.49 -13.99 9.31
N ARG A 110 -6.69 -13.16 9.98
CA ARG A 110 -6.95 -12.73 11.38
C ARG A 110 -8.18 -11.85 11.53
N SER A 111 -8.61 -11.18 10.46
CA SER A 111 -9.84 -10.39 10.44
C SER A 111 -11.12 -11.25 10.35
N GLY A 112 -10.98 -12.57 10.19
CA GLY A 112 -12.12 -13.47 9.92
C GLY A 112 -12.55 -13.49 8.46
N GLY A 113 -11.64 -13.16 7.52
CA GLY A 113 -11.94 -13.12 6.10
C GLY A 113 -12.73 -11.87 5.66
N GLN A 114 -12.50 -10.72 6.29
CA GLN A 114 -13.05 -9.45 5.79
C GLN A 114 -12.32 -9.03 4.51
N PHE A 115 -13.02 -8.30 3.64
CA PHE A 115 -12.43 -7.78 2.41
C PHE A 115 -11.39 -6.69 2.71
N HIS A 116 -10.20 -6.84 2.14
CA HIS A 116 -9.11 -5.87 2.26
C HIS A 116 -8.58 -5.47 0.88
N VAL A 117 -8.09 -4.24 0.79
CA VAL A 117 -7.29 -3.75 -0.32
C VAL A 117 -5.88 -3.47 0.19
N LEU A 118 -4.88 -4.14 -0.38
CA LEU A 118 -3.47 -3.86 -0.16
C LEU A 118 -2.98 -2.89 -1.23
N ILE A 119 -2.48 -1.73 -0.83
CA ILE A 119 -1.80 -0.79 -1.72
C ILE A 119 -0.30 -0.86 -1.46
N ILE A 120 0.48 -1.25 -2.46
CA ILE A 120 1.94 -1.28 -2.41
C ILE A 120 2.46 -0.07 -3.18
N ILE A 121 3.21 0.80 -2.54
CA ILE A 121 3.90 1.92 -3.21
C ILE A 121 5.35 1.51 -3.40
N ALA A 122 5.82 1.46 -4.65
CA ALA A 122 7.16 1.04 -5.00
C ALA A 122 7.78 1.92 -6.10
N ASP A 123 9.10 2.09 -6.05
CA ASP A 123 9.86 2.96 -6.95
C ASP A 123 10.53 2.23 -8.13
N GLY A 124 10.54 0.90 -8.09
CA GLY A 124 11.17 0.06 -9.10
C GLY A 124 10.40 -1.24 -9.37
N GLN A 125 10.88 -2.00 -10.35
CA GLN A 125 10.38 -3.34 -10.63
C GLN A 125 10.89 -4.33 -9.56
N VAL A 126 10.20 -5.48 -9.42
CA VAL A 126 10.75 -6.65 -8.74
C VAL A 126 12.11 -6.98 -9.37
N THR A 127 13.13 -7.24 -8.55
CA THR A 127 14.50 -7.36 -9.05
C THR A 127 14.62 -8.49 -10.08
N LYS A 128 14.92 -8.12 -11.34
CA LYS A 128 15.34 -9.06 -12.38
C LYS A 128 16.73 -9.59 -12.05
N SER A 129 17.00 -10.86 -12.33
CA SER A 129 18.36 -11.37 -12.17
C SER A 129 19.22 -10.87 -13.35
N VAL A 130 20.50 -10.58 -13.10
CA VAL A 130 21.44 -10.14 -14.15
C VAL A 130 21.68 -11.24 -15.22
N ASN A 131 21.24 -12.46 -14.93
CA ASN A 131 21.43 -13.65 -15.77
C ASN A 131 20.14 -14.19 -16.42
N THR A 132 18.98 -13.54 -16.22
CA THR A 132 17.71 -14.00 -16.81
C THR A 132 17.65 -13.58 -18.26
N ARG A 133 17.51 -14.55 -19.16
CA ARG A 133 17.26 -14.28 -20.59
C ARG A 133 15.91 -13.58 -20.76
N ASP A 134 15.74 -12.84 -21.85
CA ASP A 134 14.45 -12.21 -22.18
C ASP A 134 13.31 -13.24 -22.10
N GLY A 135 12.41 -13.05 -21.14
CA GLY A 135 11.24 -13.92 -20.92
C GLY A 135 11.32 -14.87 -19.72
N GLU A 136 12.49 -15.07 -19.09
CA GLU A 136 12.62 -15.88 -17.85
C GLU A 136 12.38 -15.03 -16.59
N LEU A 137 11.63 -15.56 -15.62
CA LEU A 137 11.33 -14.91 -14.34
C LEU A 137 12.51 -15.06 -13.37
N SER A 138 12.85 -14.00 -12.64
CA SER A 138 13.79 -14.09 -11.52
C SER A 138 13.18 -14.83 -10.33
N LEU A 139 14.03 -15.29 -9.41
CA LEU A 139 13.58 -15.90 -8.15
C LEU A 139 12.68 -14.96 -7.33
N GLN A 140 12.92 -13.65 -7.40
CA GLN A 140 12.10 -12.64 -6.72
C GLN A 140 10.76 -12.43 -7.41
N GLU A 141 10.73 -12.45 -8.74
CA GLU A 141 9.50 -12.40 -9.53
C GLU A 141 8.65 -13.64 -9.26
N GLU A 142 9.23 -14.83 -9.32
CA GLU A 142 8.56 -16.09 -9.04
C GLU A 142 7.95 -16.11 -7.62
N ARG A 143 8.71 -15.69 -6.61
CA ARG A 143 8.21 -15.57 -5.23
C ARG A 143 7.05 -14.59 -5.13
N THR A 144 7.16 -13.44 -5.78
CA THR A 144 6.10 -12.43 -5.78
C THR A 144 4.84 -12.95 -6.46
N ILE A 145 4.97 -13.59 -7.62
CA ILE A 145 3.87 -14.24 -8.35
C ILE A 145 3.21 -15.29 -7.46
N GLN A 146 3.99 -16.16 -6.82
CA GLN A 146 3.46 -17.20 -5.95
C GLN A 146 2.69 -16.64 -4.75
N SER A 147 3.16 -15.54 -4.15
CA SER A 147 2.43 -14.85 -3.09
C SER A 147 1.12 -14.24 -3.60
N ILE A 148 1.08 -13.66 -4.80
CA ILE A 148 -0.15 -13.12 -5.40
C ILE A 148 -1.15 -14.24 -5.74
N VAL A 149 -0.68 -15.34 -6.34
CA VAL A 149 -1.51 -16.54 -6.60
C VAL A 149 -2.10 -17.06 -5.29
N THR A 150 -1.29 -17.16 -4.23
CA THR A 150 -1.77 -17.58 -2.91
C THR A 150 -2.80 -16.60 -2.34
N ALA A 151 -2.58 -15.29 -2.51
CA ALA A 151 -3.49 -14.25 -2.07
C ALA A 151 -4.85 -14.30 -2.77
N SER A 152 -4.94 -14.84 -3.99
CA SER A 152 -6.21 -14.98 -4.71
C SER A 152 -7.21 -15.95 -4.05
N SER A 153 -6.76 -16.81 -3.13
CA SER A 153 -7.67 -17.64 -2.33
C SER A 153 -8.28 -16.91 -1.12
N TYR A 154 -7.98 -15.62 -0.94
CA TYR A 154 -8.43 -14.78 0.17
C TYR A 154 -9.20 -13.56 -0.36
N PRO A 155 -10.07 -12.94 0.46
CA PRO A 155 -10.77 -11.71 0.10
C PRO A 155 -9.82 -10.49 0.13
N LEU A 156 -8.84 -10.50 -0.77
CA LEU A 156 -7.75 -9.54 -0.85
C LEU A 156 -7.54 -9.06 -2.29
N SER A 157 -7.72 -7.75 -2.50
CA SER A 157 -7.32 -7.04 -3.70
C SER A 157 -5.94 -6.39 -3.50
N ILE A 158 -5.10 -6.37 -4.53
CA ILE A 158 -3.75 -5.80 -4.48
C ILE A 158 -3.61 -4.73 -5.56
N ILE A 159 -3.17 -3.53 -5.19
CA ILE A 159 -2.86 -2.43 -6.10
C ILE A 159 -1.39 -2.07 -5.92
N LEU A 160 -0.59 -2.25 -6.97
CA LEU A 160 0.79 -1.79 -7.04
C LEU A 160 0.83 -0.40 -7.68
N VAL A 161 1.29 0.59 -6.92
CA VAL A 161 1.45 1.97 -7.36
C VAL A 161 2.93 2.24 -7.63
N GLY A 162 3.29 2.35 -8.91
CA GLY A 162 4.65 2.67 -9.35
C GLY A 162 4.92 4.17 -9.29
N VAL A 163 5.96 4.58 -8.57
CA VAL A 163 6.42 5.98 -8.44
C VAL A 163 7.87 6.13 -8.94
N GLY A 164 8.28 7.32 -9.37
CA GLY A 164 9.59 7.51 -10.00
C GLY A 164 9.65 7.06 -11.45
N ASP A 165 10.88 6.90 -11.96
CA ASP A 165 11.17 6.87 -13.40
C ASP A 165 10.92 5.51 -14.06
N GLY A 166 10.79 4.43 -13.28
CA GLY A 166 10.58 3.08 -13.80
C GLY A 166 11.89 2.37 -14.20
N PRO A 167 11.87 1.46 -15.21
CA PRO A 167 10.84 1.26 -16.23
C PRO A 167 9.57 0.54 -15.72
N TRP A 168 8.41 0.77 -16.37
CA TRP A 168 7.11 0.20 -15.95
C TRP A 168 6.46 -0.73 -16.99
N ASP A 169 7.07 -0.93 -18.15
CA ASP A 169 6.49 -1.73 -19.24
C ASP A 169 6.32 -3.20 -18.87
N ASP A 170 7.26 -3.76 -18.10
CA ASP A 170 7.14 -5.12 -17.60
C ASP A 170 6.06 -5.26 -16.52
N MET A 171 5.78 -4.21 -15.76
CA MET A 171 4.75 -4.23 -14.71
C MET A 171 3.35 -4.21 -15.28
N LYS A 172 3.14 -3.60 -16.45
CA LYS A 172 1.88 -3.75 -17.20
C LYS A 172 1.68 -5.18 -17.70
N LYS A 173 2.76 -5.82 -18.18
CA LYS A 173 2.76 -7.22 -18.64
C LYS A 173 2.83 -8.23 -17.49
N PHE A 174 3.04 -7.77 -16.25
CA PHE A 174 3.22 -8.65 -15.11
C PHE A 174 1.93 -9.37 -14.78
N ASP A 175 0.78 -8.71 -14.95
CA ASP A 175 -0.53 -9.32 -14.76
C ASP A 175 -0.77 -10.53 -15.70
N ASP A 176 -0.31 -10.44 -16.96
CA ASP A 176 -0.36 -11.54 -17.93
C ASP A 176 0.50 -12.75 -17.49
N LYS A 177 1.49 -12.54 -16.61
CA LYS A 177 2.44 -13.56 -16.14
C LYS A 177 2.02 -14.24 -14.84
N ILE A 178 0.81 -14.00 -14.32
CA ILE A 178 0.31 -14.62 -13.09
C ILE A 178 -0.67 -15.75 -13.44
N PRO A 179 -0.18 -16.96 -13.78
CA PRO A 179 -1.06 -18.08 -14.11
C PRO A 179 -1.75 -18.63 -12.85
N ALA A 180 -2.90 -19.30 -13.06
CA ALA A 180 -3.55 -20.17 -12.08
C ALA A 180 -4.06 -19.54 -10.76
N ARG A 181 -4.40 -18.24 -10.77
CA ARG A 181 -5.11 -17.59 -9.66
C ARG A 181 -6.61 -17.89 -9.63
N ASP A 182 -7.22 -17.82 -8.44
CA ASP A 182 -8.65 -18.06 -8.21
C ASP A 182 -9.54 -16.97 -8.81
N PHE A 183 -9.06 -15.73 -8.78
CA PHE A 183 -9.62 -14.60 -9.50
C PHE A 183 -8.50 -13.57 -9.73
N HIS A 184 -8.72 -12.66 -10.68
CA HIS A 184 -7.86 -11.53 -10.93
C HIS A 184 -7.88 -10.58 -9.74
N ASN A 185 -6.79 -10.52 -8.97
CA ASN A 185 -6.72 -9.82 -7.69
C ASN A 185 -5.57 -8.79 -7.61
N PHE A 186 -4.94 -8.44 -8.73
CA PHE A 186 -3.75 -7.60 -8.77
C PHE A 186 -3.85 -6.56 -9.88
N GLN A 187 -3.68 -5.29 -9.53
CA GLN A 187 -3.69 -4.17 -10.49
C GLN A 187 -2.40 -3.34 -10.38
N PHE A 188 -1.87 -2.90 -11.52
CA PHE A 188 -0.73 -1.97 -11.57
C PHE A 188 -1.15 -0.57 -12.01
N VAL A 189 -0.68 0.46 -11.30
CA VAL A 189 -0.95 1.87 -11.59
C VAL A 189 0.36 2.66 -11.68
N ASN A 190 0.65 3.22 -12.85
CA ASN A 190 1.79 4.11 -13.05
C ASN A 190 1.46 5.54 -12.56
N PHE A 191 1.74 5.82 -11.28
CA PHE A 191 1.44 7.11 -10.67
C PHE A 191 2.22 8.24 -11.33
N THR A 192 3.53 8.09 -11.54
CA THR A 192 4.37 9.11 -12.18
C THR A 192 3.84 9.47 -13.56
N GLY A 193 3.48 8.46 -14.37
CA GLY A 193 2.95 8.63 -15.71
C GLY A 193 1.57 9.29 -15.77
N ILE A 194 0.74 9.14 -14.73
CA ILE A 194 -0.53 9.88 -14.62
C ILE A 194 -0.27 11.32 -14.21
N MET A 195 0.61 11.53 -13.22
CA MET A 195 0.89 12.85 -12.66
C MET A 195 1.70 13.74 -13.61
N SER A 196 2.43 13.16 -14.57
CA SER A 196 3.19 13.90 -15.58
C SER A 196 2.34 14.47 -16.73
N ARG A 197 1.07 14.04 -16.87
CA ARG A 197 0.16 14.54 -17.92
C ARG A 197 -0.14 16.03 -17.73
N SER A 198 -0.50 16.72 -18.81
CA SER A 198 -1.05 18.08 -18.72
C SER A 198 -2.45 18.05 -18.13
N GLY A 199 -2.78 18.97 -17.24
CA GLY A 199 -4.09 19.06 -16.59
C GLY A 199 -3.98 19.65 -15.18
N THR A 200 -5.14 19.92 -14.59
CA THR A 200 -5.23 20.35 -13.19
C THR A 200 -4.86 19.21 -12.24
N GLN A 201 -4.45 19.57 -11.02
CA GLN A 201 -4.17 18.59 -9.97
C GLN A 201 -5.38 17.67 -9.69
N SER A 202 -6.59 18.23 -9.72
CA SER A 202 -7.84 17.49 -9.51
C SER A 202 -8.09 16.43 -10.58
N GLU A 203 -7.88 16.75 -11.86
CA GLU A 203 -8.03 15.79 -12.96
C GLU A 203 -7.03 14.65 -12.88
N LYS A 204 -5.80 14.94 -12.46
CA LYS A 204 -4.75 13.92 -12.24
C LYS A 204 -5.10 13.00 -11.09
N GLU A 205 -5.59 13.56 -9.98
CA GLU A 205 -6.05 12.80 -8.82
C GLU A 205 -7.25 11.92 -9.17
N ALA A 206 -8.22 12.44 -9.93
CA ALA A 206 -9.36 11.67 -10.41
C ALA A 206 -8.93 10.54 -11.35
N SER A 207 -7.99 10.81 -12.26
CA SER A 207 -7.42 9.81 -13.16
C SER A 207 -6.69 8.70 -12.40
N PHE A 208 -5.91 9.07 -11.38
CA PHE A 208 -5.23 8.10 -10.52
C PHE A 208 -6.21 7.25 -9.73
N ALA A 209 -7.22 7.87 -9.10
CA ALA A 209 -8.23 7.16 -8.35
C ALA A 209 -9.05 6.21 -9.26
N LEU A 210 -9.39 6.64 -10.47
CA LEU A 210 -10.08 5.79 -11.45
C LEU A 210 -9.22 4.57 -11.83
N ALA A 211 -7.94 4.79 -12.17
CA ALA A 211 -7.01 3.71 -12.53
C ALA A 211 -6.78 2.71 -11.38
N ALA A 212 -6.74 3.19 -10.14
CA ALA A 212 -6.56 2.34 -8.96
C ALA A 212 -7.82 1.54 -8.59
N LEU A 213 -9.01 2.08 -8.83
CA LEU A 213 -10.26 1.51 -8.32
C LEU A 213 -11.08 0.76 -9.36
N MET A 214 -10.79 0.90 -10.66
CA MET A 214 -11.63 0.35 -11.74
C MET A 214 -11.80 -1.17 -11.71
N GLU A 215 -10.89 -1.93 -11.10
CA GLU A 215 -11.04 -3.38 -10.97
C GLU A 215 -11.75 -3.81 -9.68
N ILE A 216 -11.69 -3.00 -8.62
CA ILE A 216 -12.18 -3.36 -7.28
C ILE A 216 -13.64 -3.84 -7.26
N PRO A 217 -14.61 -3.24 -7.99
CA PRO A 217 -15.98 -3.75 -8.03
C PRO A 217 -16.05 -5.21 -8.51
N PHE A 218 -15.30 -5.55 -9.56
CA PHE A 218 -15.28 -6.88 -10.15
C PHE A 218 -14.55 -7.89 -9.25
N GLN A 219 -13.46 -7.47 -8.62
CA GLN A 219 -12.70 -8.27 -7.67
C GLN A 219 -13.54 -8.60 -6.42
N TYR A 220 -14.25 -7.61 -5.87
CA TYR A 220 -15.17 -7.84 -4.76
C TYR A 220 -16.31 -8.79 -5.14
N LYS A 221 -16.87 -8.63 -6.34
CA LYS A 221 -17.89 -9.55 -6.87
C LYS A 221 -17.36 -10.97 -7.02
N ALA A 222 -16.12 -11.14 -7.48
CA ALA A 222 -15.47 -12.45 -7.56
C ALA A 222 -15.34 -13.09 -6.16
N VAL A 223 -14.92 -12.32 -5.16
CA VAL A 223 -14.84 -12.75 -3.75
C VAL A 223 -16.20 -13.24 -3.22
N MET A 224 -17.28 -12.53 -3.56
CA MET A 224 -18.65 -12.92 -3.21
C MET A 224 -19.07 -14.21 -3.93
N GLU A 225 -18.87 -14.28 -5.25
CA GLU A 225 -19.29 -15.42 -6.08
C GLU A 225 -18.44 -16.68 -5.85
N LEU A 226 -17.19 -16.54 -5.40
CA LEU A 226 -16.34 -17.65 -4.93
C LEU A 226 -16.64 -18.04 -3.48
N CYS A 227 -17.55 -17.32 -2.81
CA CYS A 227 -17.93 -17.55 -1.42
C CYS A 227 -16.76 -17.52 -0.44
N ILE A 228 -15.72 -16.71 -0.68
CA ILE A 228 -14.54 -16.59 0.21
C ILE A 228 -14.64 -15.41 1.20
N LEU A 229 -15.63 -14.54 1.06
CA LEU A 229 -15.90 -13.48 2.03
C LEU A 229 -16.38 -14.07 3.37
N GLY A 230 -15.82 -13.57 4.48
CA GLY A 230 -16.16 -14.00 5.84
C GLY A 230 -15.70 -15.41 6.18
N ARG A 231 -14.76 -15.99 5.42
CA ARG A 231 -14.21 -17.33 5.65
C ARG A 231 -12.74 -17.27 6.05
N VAL A 232 -12.40 -18.09 7.03
CA VAL A 232 -11.03 -18.35 7.48
C VAL A 232 -10.54 -19.61 6.76
N MET A 233 -9.46 -19.50 5.98
CA MET A 233 -8.99 -20.57 5.11
C MET A 233 -8.11 -21.61 5.82
N GLY A 234 -7.53 -21.25 6.96
CA GLY A 234 -6.63 -22.04 7.81
C GLY A 234 -5.24 -22.26 7.21
N LYS A 235 -4.91 -21.61 6.09
CA LYS A 235 -3.69 -21.86 5.31
C LYS A 235 -2.68 -20.70 5.34
N ALA A 236 -3.05 -19.57 5.92
CA ALA A 236 -2.18 -18.40 5.97
C ALA A 236 -1.00 -18.67 6.90
N LYS A 237 0.22 -18.34 6.44
CA LYS A 237 1.41 -18.35 7.31
C LYS A 237 1.34 -17.13 8.21
N ARG A 238 1.54 -17.33 9.51
CA ARG A 238 1.58 -16.22 10.47
C ARG A 238 2.81 -15.36 10.20
N VAL A 239 2.59 -14.08 9.91
CA VAL A 239 3.66 -13.11 9.72
C VAL A 239 3.73 -12.22 10.95
N ASN A 240 4.90 -12.22 11.61
CA ASN A 240 5.18 -11.29 12.70
C ASN A 240 6.06 -10.15 12.13
N PRO A 241 5.51 -8.94 11.92
CA PRO A 241 6.30 -7.82 11.42
C PRO A 241 7.48 -7.55 12.36
N ARG A 242 8.67 -7.34 11.79
CA ARG A 242 9.80 -6.88 12.58
C ARG A 242 9.47 -5.50 13.17
N PRO A 243 9.94 -5.20 14.40
CA PRO A 243 9.87 -3.84 14.89
C PRO A 243 10.58 -2.93 13.87
N PRO A 244 10.03 -1.74 13.58
CA PRO A 244 10.68 -0.85 12.63
C PRO A 244 12.12 -0.54 13.05
N PRO A 245 13.05 -0.41 12.09
CA PRO A 245 14.46 -0.23 12.40
C PRO A 245 14.65 0.99 13.31
N LEU A 246 15.40 0.78 14.39
CA LEU A 246 15.87 1.89 15.21
C LEU A 246 16.89 2.69 14.38
N PRO A 247 16.92 4.03 14.51
CA PRO A 247 17.95 4.84 13.88
C PRO A 247 19.33 4.35 14.29
N HIS A 248 20.19 4.19 13.30
CA HIS A 248 21.60 3.98 13.54
C HIS A 248 22.14 5.21 14.30
N HIS A 249 22.54 5.02 15.54
CA HIS A 249 23.44 5.95 16.20
C HIS A 249 24.85 5.62 15.69
N PRO A 250 25.56 6.53 15.00
CA PRO A 250 26.99 6.41 14.89
C PRO A 250 27.51 6.45 16.33
N HIS A 251 28.05 5.33 16.81
CA HIS A 251 28.84 5.37 18.02
C HIS A 251 29.97 6.37 17.76
N ALA A 252 29.89 7.53 18.42
CA ALA A 252 31.00 8.47 18.49
C ALA A 252 32.11 7.79 19.30
N THR A 253 32.95 7.02 18.62
CA THR A 253 34.25 6.65 19.14
C THR A 253 35.07 7.93 19.19
N LEU A 254 35.23 8.48 20.40
CA LEU A 254 36.12 9.59 20.69
C LEU A 254 37.57 9.16 20.42
N THR A 255 38.01 9.27 19.17
CA THR A 255 39.43 9.36 18.83
C THR A 255 39.67 10.73 18.22
N ARG A 256 40.15 11.61 19.10
CA ARG A 256 40.63 12.97 18.83
C ARG A 256 41.98 12.88 18.13
N GLU A 257 42.07 13.28 16.88
CA GLU A 257 43.31 13.73 16.21
C GLU A 257 42.93 14.82 15.17
N PRO A 258 43.65 15.95 15.09
CA PRO A 258 43.22 17.12 14.31
C PRO A 258 43.98 17.29 12.99
N SER A 259 43.29 17.53 11.87
CA SER A 259 43.87 18.26 10.74
C SER A 259 42.84 18.73 9.70
N ASN A 260 42.67 20.06 9.70
CA ASN A 260 42.46 21.02 8.59
C ASN A 260 41.22 20.96 7.66
N PRO A 261 40.63 22.13 7.31
CA PRO A 261 39.40 22.20 6.53
C PRO A 261 39.70 22.33 5.04
N THR A 262 39.02 21.54 4.21
CA THR A 262 38.84 21.87 2.80
C THR A 262 37.38 21.64 2.46
N ALA A 263 36.73 22.73 2.08
CA ALA A 263 35.31 22.77 1.74
C ALA A 263 35.02 21.91 0.52
N THR A 264 33.96 21.11 0.57
CA THR A 264 33.09 20.80 -0.59
C THR A 264 31.80 20.14 -0.12
N THR A 265 30.69 20.86 -0.37
CA THR A 265 29.30 20.36 -0.54
C THR A 265 28.74 19.41 0.51
N VAL A 266 28.24 19.95 1.64
CA VAL A 266 27.46 19.19 2.62
C VAL A 266 25.96 19.40 2.36
N ASP A 267 25.42 18.47 1.57
CA ASP A 267 24.13 17.80 1.79
C ASP A 267 22.97 18.64 2.39
N ASP A 268 22.25 19.34 1.51
CA ASP A 268 21.04 20.14 1.84
C ASP A 268 19.88 19.26 2.34
N GLN A 269 19.87 17.96 2.00
CA GLN A 269 18.82 17.01 2.44
C GLN A 269 18.98 16.65 3.91
N ASN A 270 20.20 16.68 4.45
CA ASN A 270 20.46 16.38 5.85
C ASN A 270 20.05 17.52 6.81
N GLN A 271 19.59 18.66 6.29
CA GLN A 271 19.10 19.79 7.10
C GLN A 271 17.56 19.86 7.21
N ALA A 272 16.82 19.07 6.42
CA ALA A 272 15.36 19.09 6.42
C ALA A 272 14.73 18.29 7.58
N CYS A 273 13.63 18.80 8.14
CA CYS A 273 12.91 18.18 9.24
C CYS A 273 12.38 16.80 8.85
N PRO A 274 12.62 15.73 9.63
CA PRO A 274 12.19 14.36 9.29
C PRO A 274 10.67 14.16 9.35
N ILE A 275 9.90 15.16 9.78
CA ILE A 275 8.43 15.09 9.87
C ILE A 275 7.78 15.75 8.65
N CYS A 276 8.17 16.99 8.32
CA CYS A 276 7.56 17.73 7.20
C CYS A 276 8.40 17.71 5.92
N LEU A 277 9.66 17.25 5.99
CA LEU A 277 10.62 17.20 4.88
C LEU A 277 10.81 18.54 4.15
N THR A 278 10.40 19.65 4.79
CA THR A 278 10.36 20.99 4.17
C THR A 278 11.18 21.97 5.00
N ASN A 279 10.86 22.11 6.28
CA ASN A 279 11.48 23.13 7.14
C ASN A 279 12.81 22.64 7.70
N ARG A 280 13.72 23.58 7.99
CA ARG A 280 15.02 23.28 8.61
C ARG A 280 14.88 22.73 10.03
N LYS A 281 15.88 21.93 10.44
CA LYS A 281 15.99 21.38 11.80
C LYS A 281 16.44 22.46 12.80
N ASP A 282 15.50 23.11 13.47
CA ASP A 282 15.74 24.18 14.48
C ASP A 282 15.26 23.81 15.90
N MET A 283 14.92 22.55 16.14
CA MET A 283 14.53 22.03 17.45
C MET A 283 15.13 20.65 17.73
N ALA A 284 15.86 20.49 18.83
CA ALA A 284 16.42 19.23 19.30
C ALA A 284 15.59 18.62 20.44
N PHE A 285 15.56 17.29 20.53
CA PHE A 285 15.02 16.54 21.65
C PHE A 285 16.12 16.10 22.62
N GLY A 286 15.76 15.72 23.84
CA GLY A 286 16.71 15.19 24.84
C GLY A 286 17.52 13.96 24.41
N CYS A 287 17.08 13.25 23.37
CA CYS A 287 17.81 12.15 22.74
C CYS A 287 18.81 12.59 21.65
N GLY A 288 18.99 13.90 21.43
CA GLY A 288 19.90 14.47 20.43
C GLY A 288 19.33 14.62 19.02
N HIS A 289 18.18 14.01 18.73
CA HIS A 289 17.54 14.09 17.42
C HIS A 289 16.78 15.40 17.19
N MET A 290 16.71 15.85 15.95
CA MET A 290 16.22 17.19 15.59
C MET A 290 15.00 17.16 14.65
N THR A 291 14.16 18.19 14.78
CA THR A 291 12.96 18.48 13.97
C THR A 291 12.84 19.99 13.74
N CYS A 292 11.88 20.43 12.93
CA CYS A 292 11.51 21.85 12.88
C CYS A 292 10.60 22.23 14.04
N ARG A 293 10.54 23.52 14.35
CA ARG A 293 9.78 24.11 15.45
C ARG A 293 8.27 23.97 15.28
N GLU A 294 7.73 23.83 14.07
CA GLU A 294 6.30 23.56 13.88
C GLU A 294 5.95 22.09 14.13
N CYS A 295 6.90 21.16 13.93
CA CYS A 295 6.65 19.74 14.08
C CYS A 295 6.99 19.21 15.48
N GLY A 296 8.10 19.66 16.09
CA GLY A 296 8.59 19.16 17.37
C GLY A 296 7.61 19.23 18.56
N PRO A 297 6.76 20.28 18.68
CA PRO A 297 5.74 20.33 19.74
C PRO A 297 4.60 19.32 19.59
N ARG A 298 4.36 18.80 18.36
CA ARG A 298 3.22 17.92 18.05
C ARG A 298 3.51 16.44 18.31
N VAL A 299 4.76 16.07 18.60
CA VAL A 299 5.18 14.69 18.81
C VAL A 299 5.49 14.42 20.28
N ARG A 300 5.00 13.29 20.81
CA ARG A 300 5.26 12.83 22.19
C ARG A 300 6.48 11.92 22.30
N ASN A 301 6.77 11.18 21.23
CA ASN A 301 7.93 10.31 21.08
C ASN A 301 8.82 10.84 19.96
N CYS A 302 10.13 10.68 20.08
CA CYS A 302 11.06 11.06 19.04
C CYS A 302 10.71 10.30 17.73
N PRO A 303 10.49 10.98 16.59
CA PRO A 303 10.18 10.31 15.32
C PRO A 303 11.35 9.47 14.80
N ILE A 304 12.56 9.74 15.31
CA ILE A 304 13.78 9.03 14.96
C ILE A 304 13.93 7.86 15.94
N CYS A 305 14.35 8.06 17.20
CA CYS A 305 14.64 6.94 18.12
C CYS A 305 13.47 6.39 18.95
N ARG A 306 12.25 6.93 18.80
CA ARG A 306 11.02 6.50 19.50
C ARG A 306 11.01 6.65 21.02
N GLN A 307 12.09 7.13 21.61
CA GLN A 307 12.14 7.45 23.03
C GLN A 307 11.13 8.55 23.39
N PRO A 308 10.49 8.50 24.58
CA PRO A 308 9.66 9.58 25.08
C PRO A 308 10.44 10.90 25.12
N ILE A 309 9.83 11.99 24.64
CA ILE A 309 10.49 13.30 24.61
C ILE A 309 10.34 13.96 25.98
N SER A 310 11.41 13.93 26.77
CA SER A 310 11.51 14.60 28.07
C SER A 310 11.91 16.07 27.97
N SER A 311 12.66 16.46 26.94
CA SER A 311 13.10 17.84 26.72
C SER A 311 13.06 18.24 25.25
N ARG A 312 12.79 19.54 25.01
CA ARG A 312 12.78 20.19 23.69
C ARG A 312 13.62 21.45 23.78
N ILE A 313 14.68 21.53 22.98
CA ILE A 313 15.65 22.62 22.97
C ILE A 313 15.51 23.34 21.64
N ARG A 314 15.29 24.66 21.67
CA ARG A 314 15.31 25.48 20.46
C ARG A 314 16.77 25.78 20.11
N LEU A 315 17.11 25.57 18.85
CA LEU A 315 18.43 25.91 18.33
C LEU A 315 18.32 27.29 17.67
N TYR A 316 19.22 28.18 18.06
CA TYR A 316 19.38 29.47 17.41
C TYR A 316 20.61 29.32 16.49
N THR A 317 20.34 29.19 15.20
CA THR A 317 21.33 29.24 14.11
C THR A 317 21.09 30.47 13.27
#